data_AF-A9MK83-F1
#
_entry.id   AF-A9MK83-F1
#
_cell.length_a   1.000
_cell.length_b   1.000
_cell.length_c   1.000
_cell.angle_alpha   90.00
_cell.angle_beta   90.00
_cell.angle_gamma   90.00
#
_symmetry.space_group_name_H-M   'P 1'
#
loop_
_entity.id
_entity.type
_entity.pdbx_description
1 polymer ?
#
loop_
_entity_poly.entity_id
_entity_poly.type
_entity_poly.pdbx_seq_one_letter_code
_entity_poly.pdbx_strand_id
1 'polypeptide(L)'
;MVQLRRILTEVVGALQGKDIMIAGLQFDVFGFSRGAAAARHFTNRVFEQDPVLVRTIATAFQPVEYRGKPAGEVQFLGLFDTVTAVGGMLDGLDPHDGNNLAVKIGLPPGVAKQVFHLTAMHECRYNFCLNSVKEQWPELSLPGAHADIGGGYNPQEEEYLFLSRPAVETVLADVPTEATGVYQKAVLQAETLPHYFALAPMLPSGVMKVETNTDERVSPDHLGNAKKRVAAAVTFQRIVSNDWSKVALRVMYEVAKEAGVVFDAMQENNDYSWPTELDAICQKALSQAKNAFNGANSLQFSSDELNTIGKYIHCSANWNAVDYHLKNNISSAVSSSKTFSFVNRPDENWTRTVYDMAGNPQK
;
A
#
# COMPACT_ATOMS: atom_id res chain seq x y z
N MET A 1 -21.02 5.70 -11.98
CA MET A 1 -22.01 5.53 -13.07
C MET A 1 -22.21 6.79 -13.92
N VAL A 2 -22.40 7.98 -13.34
CA VAL A 2 -22.59 9.24 -14.10
C VAL A 2 -21.42 9.51 -15.08
N GLN A 3 -20.17 9.36 -14.61
CA GLN A 3 -18.98 9.57 -15.43
C GLN A 3 -18.86 8.54 -16.57
N LEU A 4 -19.12 7.25 -16.30
CA LEU A 4 -19.12 6.21 -17.33
C LEU A 4 -20.13 6.51 -18.44
N ARG A 5 -21.37 6.87 -18.06
CA ARG A 5 -22.40 7.25 -19.03
C ARG A 5 -21.94 8.41 -19.92
N ARG A 6 -21.36 9.45 -19.31
CA ARG A 6 -20.84 10.63 -20.04
C ARG A 6 -19.80 10.21 -21.08
N ILE A 7 -18.77 9.46 -20.66
CA ILE A 7 -17.68 9.02 -21.55
C ILE A 7 -18.22 8.15 -22.69
N LEU A 8 -19.08 7.17 -22.39
CA LEU A 8 -19.67 6.31 -23.42
C LEU A 8 -20.52 7.12 -24.41
N THR A 9 -21.28 8.10 -23.93
CA THR A 9 -22.11 8.96 -24.79
C THR A 9 -21.24 9.84 -25.69
N GLU A 10 -20.12 10.37 -25.17
CA GLU A 10 -19.17 11.17 -25.97
C GLU A 10 -18.53 10.33 -27.08
N VAL A 11 -18.05 9.12 -26.76
CA VAL A 11 -17.45 8.21 -27.73
C VAL A 11 -18.47 7.77 -28.79
N VAL A 12 -19.66 7.33 -28.37
CA VAL A 12 -20.72 6.91 -29.30
C VAL A 12 -21.22 8.08 -30.15
N GLY A 13 -21.31 9.29 -29.59
CA GLY A 13 -21.66 10.50 -30.33
C GLY A 13 -20.69 10.79 -31.48
N ALA A 14 -19.40 10.56 -31.29
CA ALA A 14 -18.39 10.69 -32.35
C ALA A 14 -18.49 9.62 -33.45
N LEU A 15 -19.28 8.56 -33.23
CA LEU A 15 -19.56 7.49 -34.20
C LEU A 15 -20.91 7.66 -34.90
N GLN A 16 -21.78 8.55 -34.42
CA GLN A 16 -23.12 8.75 -34.96
C GLN A 16 -23.07 9.17 -36.44
N GLY A 17 -23.92 8.55 -37.27
CA GLY A 17 -24.00 8.82 -38.70
C GLY A 17 -22.92 8.12 -39.54
N LYS A 18 -22.00 7.38 -38.91
CA LYS A 18 -21.08 6.47 -39.60
C LYS A 18 -21.73 5.09 -39.67
N ASP A 19 -21.53 4.39 -40.78
CA ASP A 19 -21.95 2.98 -40.95
C ASP A 19 -21.00 2.05 -40.18
N ILE A 20 -21.05 2.14 -38.85
CA ILE A 20 -20.19 1.42 -37.92
C ILE A 20 -21.06 0.67 -36.91
N MET A 21 -20.79 -0.62 -36.77
CA MET A 21 -21.37 -1.48 -35.74
C MET A 21 -20.33 -1.71 -34.63
N ILE A 22 -20.72 -1.55 -33.37
CA ILE A 22 -19.85 -1.88 -32.24
C ILE A 22 -20.03 -3.36 -31.87
N ALA A 23 -19.01 -4.15 -32.15
CA ALA A 23 -19.01 -5.60 -31.90
C ALA A 23 -18.86 -5.98 -30.41
N GLY A 24 -18.26 -5.12 -29.59
CA GLY A 24 -17.97 -5.42 -28.19
C GLY A 24 -17.60 -4.18 -27.37
N LEU A 25 -17.76 -4.27 -26.06
CA LEU A 25 -17.29 -3.28 -25.09
C LEU A 25 -16.39 -3.98 -24.10
N GLN A 26 -15.13 -3.56 -24.03
CA GLN A 26 -14.12 -4.10 -23.14
C GLN A 26 -13.71 -3.05 -22.11
N PHE A 27 -13.42 -3.50 -20.90
CA PHE A 27 -12.87 -2.68 -19.83
C PHE A 27 -11.48 -3.18 -19.45
N ASP A 28 -10.52 -2.27 -19.41
CA ASP A 28 -9.27 -2.45 -18.70
C ASP A 28 -9.37 -1.66 -17.39
N VAL A 29 -9.40 -2.38 -16.28
CA VAL A 29 -9.72 -1.83 -14.97
C VAL A 29 -8.47 -1.85 -14.13
N PHE A 30 -8.07 -0.67 -13.64
CA PHE A 30 -6.92 -0.52 -12.76
C PHE A 30 -7.34 0.02 -11.41
N GLY A 31 -6.65 -0.39 -10.36
CA GLY A 31 -6.89 0.17 -9.05
C GLY A 31 -5.71 -0.04 -8.10
N PHE A 32 -5.46 0.97 -7.27
CA PHE A 32 -4.49 0.93 -6.18
C PHE A 32 -5.20 1.00 -4.83
N SER A 33 -4.78 0.19 -3.85
CA SER A 33 -5.27 0.24 -2.47
C SER A 33 -6.79 0.00 -2.40
N ARG A 34 -7.54 0.93 -1.82
CA ARG A 34 -9.02 0.94 -1.85
C ARG A 34 -9.58 1.07 -3.27
N GLY A 35 -8.86 1.75 -4.16
CA GLY A 35 -9.17 1.76 -5.59
C GLY A 35 -9.07 0.38 -6.23
N ALA A 36 -8.15 -0.48 -5.76
CA ALA A 36 -8.06 -1.87 -6.18
C ALA A 36 -9.27 -2.68 -5.69
N ALA A 37 -9.73 -2.45 -4.46
CA ALA A 37 -10.97 -3.06 -3.96
C ALA A 37 -12.20 -2.61 -4.78
N ALA A 38 -12.27 -1.32 -5.13
CA ALA A 38 -13.31 -0.80 -6.02
C ALA A 38 -13.22 -1.36 -7.45
N ALA A 39 -12.01 -1.55 -7.98
CA ALA A 39 -11.76 -2.21 -9.26
C ALA A 39 -12.25 -3.66 -9.25
N ARG A 40 -11.92 -4.43 -8.21
CA ARG A 40 -12.43 -5.80 -8.01
C ARG A 40 -13.96 -5.83 -7.96
N HIS A 41 -14.56 -4.88 -7.23
CA HIS A 41 -16.01 -4.78 -7.15
C HIS A 41 -16.66 -4.40 -8.48
N PHE A 42 -16.11 -3.44 -9.22
CA PHE A 42 -16.58 -3.08 -10.55
C PHE A 42 -16.51 -4.27 -11.51
N THR A 43 -15.40 -5.02 -11.49
CA THR A 43 -15.22 -6.22 -12.31
C THR A 43 -16.26 -7.29 -11.99
N ASN A 44 -16.60 -7.50 -10.71
CA ASN A 44 -17.73 -8.36 -10.34
C ASN A 44 -19.07 -7.86 -10.91
N ARG A 45 -19.34 -6.55 -10.87
CA ARG A 45 -20.58 -5.99 -11.42
C ARG A 45 -20.70 -6.18 -12.93
N VAL A 46 -19.58 -6.11 -13.66
CA VAL A 46 -19.52 -6.45 -15.09
C VAL A 46 -19.84 -7.94 -15.30
N PHE A 47 -19.18 -8.82 -14.55
CA PHE A 47 -19.35 -10.26 -14.63
C PHE A 47 -20.79 -10.71 -14.33
N GLU A 48 -21.41 -10.12 -13.31
CA GLU A 48 -22.77 -10.41 -12.86
C GLU A 48 -23.87 -9.74 -13.69
N GLN A 49 -23.52 -8.97 -14.72
CA GLN A 49 -24.46 -8.22 -15.57
C GLN A 49 -25.34 -7.26 -14.74
N ASP A 50 -24.72 -6.45 -13.87
CA ASP A 50 -25.40 -5.48 -13.02
C ASP A 50 -26.45 -4.66 -13.81
N PRO A 51 -27.74 -4.66 -13.40
CA PRO A 51 -28.80 -4.02 -14.18
C PRO A 51 -28.62 -2.52 -14.40
N VAL A 52 -27.97 -1.82 -13.46
CA VAL A 52 -27.67 -0.39 -13.60
C VAL A 52 -26.60 -0.18 -14.66
N LEU A 53 -25.58 -1.05 -14.69
CA LEU A 53 -24.54 -1.03 -15.72
C LEU A 53 -25.10 -1.35 -17.10
N VAL A 54 -25.87 -2.43 -17.23
CA VAL A 54 -26.56 -2.81 -18.48
C VAL A 54 -27.41 -1.67 -19.01
N ARG A 55 -28.25 -1.07 -18.17
CA ARG A 55 -29.11 0.05 -18.57
C ARG A 55 -28.28 1.27 -18.98
N THR A 56 -27.18 1.54 -18.27
CA THR A 56 -26.30 2.68 -18.58
C THR A 56 -25.65 2.53 -19.95
N ILE A 57 -25.13 1.34 -20.26
CA ILE A 57 -24.51 1.04 -21.57
C ILE A 57 -25.57 1.08 -22.67
N ALA A 58 -26.71 0.39 -22.49
CA ALA A 58 -27.79 0.38 -23.48
C ALA A 58 -28.30 1.80 -23.81
N THR A 59 -28.41 2.67 -22.80
CA THR A 59 -28.81 4.07 -23.02
C THR A 59 -27.75 4.85 -23.79
N ALA A 60 -26.47 4.68 -23.47
CA ALA A 60 -25.39 5.40 -24.14
C ALA A 60 -25.19 4.93 -25.60
N PHE A 61 -25.45 3.65 -25.87
CA PHE A 61 -25.22 3.02 -27.17
C PHE A 61 -26.45 3.07 -28.08
N GLN A 62 -27.61 3.58 -27.61
CA GLN A 62 -28.84 3.71 -28.41
C GLN A 62 -28.64 4.28 -29.84
N PRO A 63 -27.74 5.25 -30.09
CA PRO A 63 -27.54 5.81 -31.43
C PRO A 63 -26.83 4.90 -32.44
N VAL A 64 -26.28 3.76 -32.02
CA VAL A 64 -25.46 2.85 -32.85
C VAL A 64 -25.85 1.39 -32.63
N GLU A 65 -25.60 0.51 -33.60
CA GLU A 65 -25.81 -0.92 -33.41
C GLU A 65 -24.73 -1.50 -32.48
N TYR A 66 -25.15 -2.20 -31.43
CA TYR A 66 -24.28 -2.86 -30.46
C TYR A 66 -24.60 -4.35 -30.36
N ARG A 67 -23.59 -5.21 -30.54
CA ARG A 67 -23.72 -6.68 -30.45
C ARG A 67 -22.89 -7.34 -29.34
N GLY A 68 -22.26 -6.54 -28.49
CA GLY A 68 -21.49 -7.05 -27.36
C GLY A 68 -22.34 -7.54 -26.20
N LYS A 69 -21.68 -7.99 -25.13
CA LYS A 69 -22.36 -8.38 -23.88
C LYS A 69 -23.05 -7.16 -23.25
N PRO A 70 -24.26 -7.30 -22.68
CA PRO A 70 -25.02 -6.16 -22.16
C PRO A 70 -24.28 -5.27 -21.16
N ALA A 71 -23.46 -5.87 -20.28
CA ALA A 71 -22.62 -5.15 -19.33
C ALA A 71 -21.16 -4.94 -19.78
N GLY A 72 -20.81 -5.31 -21.02
CA GLY A 72 -19.44 -5.42 -21.50
C GLY A 72 -18.70 -6.63 -20.93
N GLU A 73 -17.37 -6.62 -21.06
CA GLU A 73 -16.47 -7.62 -20.47
C GLU A 73 -15.19 -6.98 -19.97
N VAL A 74 -14.56 -7.54 -18.94
CA VAL A 74 -13.26 -7.07 -18.46
C VAL A 74 -12.15 -7.83 -19.20
N GLN A 75 -11.31 -7.10 -19.92
CA GLN A 75 -10.15 -7.63 -20.61
C GLN A 75 -9.01 -7.81 -19.62
N PHE A 76 -8.58 -6.73 -18.97
CA PHE A 76 -7.51 -6.77 -17.96
C PHE A 76 -7.96 -6.14 -16.63
N LEU A 77 -7.61 -6.79 -15.52
CA LEU A 77 -7.72 -6.23 -14.17
C LEU A 77 -6.33 -6.10 -13.54
N GLY A 78 -5.80 -4.88 -13.53
CA GLY A 78 -4.51 -4.53 -12.94
C GLY A 78 -4.66 -3.99 -11.52
N LEU A 79 -4.19 -4.76 -10.54
CA LEU A 79 -4.31 -4.40 -9.13
C LEU A 79 -2.96 -4.01 -8.55
N PHE A 80 -2.94 -2.94 -7.76
CA PHE A 80 -1.83 -2.56 -6.90
C PHE A 80 -2.29 -2.65 -5.45
N ASP A 81 -1.67 -3.56 -4.71
CA ASP A 81 -1.72 -3.71 -3.27
C ASP A 81 -3.12 -3.50 -2.64
N THR A 82 -4.06 -4.39 -2.99
CA THR A 82 -5.45 -4.30 -2.55
C THR A 82 -5.57 -4.28 -1.02
N VAL A 83 -6.13 -3.19 -0.50
CA VAL A 83 -6.53 -3.05 0.90
C VAL A 83 -8.03 -2.75 0.93
N THR A 84 -8.80 -3.62 1.57
CA THR A 84 -10.17 -3.28 1.96
C THR A 84 -10.11 -2.49 3.26
N ALA A 85 -10.84 -1.37 3.33
CA ALA A 85 -10.98 -0.64 4.57
C ALA A 85 -11.89 -1.44 5.52
N VAL A 86 -11.35 -2.47 6.15
CA VAL A 86 -11.90 -2.96 7.39
C VAL A 86 -11.30 -2.06 8.47
N GLY A 87 -12.12 -1.47 9.34
CA GLY A 87 -11.65 -0.63 10.47
C GLY A 87 -11.68 0.89 10.28
N GLY A 88 -12.19 1.41 9.16
CA GLY A 88 -12.22 2.85 8.88
C GLY A 88 -13.61 3.46 8.86
N MET A 89 -14.13 3.84 10.04
CA MET A 89 -15.21 4.83 10.27
C MET A 89 -16.68 4.35 10.25
N LEU A 90 -16.99 3.11 9.87
CA LEU A 90 -18.36 2.56 9.97
C LEU A 90 -18.48 1.27 10.79
N ASP A 91 -17.43 0.46 10.90
CA ASP A 91 -17.39 -0.70 11.78
C ASP A 91 -16.48 -0.44 12.97
N GLY A 92 -17.04 -0.58 14.17
CA GLY A 92 -16.36 -0.30 15.42
C GLY A 92 -15.08 -1.12 15.58
N LEU A 93 -13.95 -0.47 15.32
CA LEU A 93 -12.66 -0.71 15.97
C LEU A 93 -12.01 -2.10 15.80
N ASP A 94 -12.27 -2.84 14.73
CA ASP A 94 -11.43 -3.98 14.38
C ASP A 94 -11.22 -4.13 12.85
N PRO A 95 -10.05 -3.78 12.31
CA PRO A 95 -9.69 -4.06 10.92
C PRO A 95 -9.47 -5.56 10.63
N HIS A 96 -9.59 -6.45 11.63
CA HIS A 96 -9.48 -7.88 11.43
C HIS A 96 -10.78 -8.62 11.16
N ASP A 97 -11.93 -7.94 11.16
CA ASP A 97 -13.17 -8.58 10.74
C ASP A 97 -13.19 -8.74 9.21
N GLY A 98 -13.49 -9.94 8.70
CA GLY A 98 -13.54 -10.19 7.26
C GLY A 98 -14.78 -9.60 6.58
N ASN A 99 -15.51 -8.69 7.22
CA ASN A 99 -16.88 -8.37 6.85
C ASN A 99 -16.96 -7.15 5.94
N ASN A 100 -16.62 -7.35 4.67
CA ASN A 100 -16.77 -6.34 3.60
C ASN A 100 -18.25 -6.10 3.24
N LEU A 101 -19.05 -5.51 4.13
CA LEU A 101 -20.52 -5.45 4.05
C LEU A 101 -21.13 -4.73 2.81
N ALA A 102 -20.34 -4.19 1.87
CA ALA A 102 -20.83 -3.70 0.59
C ALA A 102 -19.88 -3.86 -0.62
N VAL A 103 -18.66 -4.38 -0.44
CA VAL A 103 -17.64 -4.43 -1.50
C VAL A 103 -17.28 -5.88 -1.81
N LYS A 104 -17.82 -6.39 -2.93
CA LYS A 104 -17.48 -7.73 -3.42
C LYS A 104 -16.07 -7.76 -4.00
N ILE A 105 -15.13 -8.31 -3.25
CA ILE A 105 -13.71 -8.41 -3.65
C ILE A 105 -13.34 -9.78 -4.24
N GLY A 106 -14.08 -10.85 -3.98
CA GLY A 106 -13.81 -12.16 -4.59
C GLY A 106 -13.82 -12.09 -6.12
N LEU A 107 -12.90 -12.77 -6.80
CA LEU A 107 -12.68 -12.74 -8.25
C LEU A 107 -12.82 -14.17 -8.78
N PRO A 108 -14.04 -14.64 -9.07
CA PRO A 108 -14.25 -16.00 -9.55
C PRO A 108 -13.58 -16.23 -10.91
N PRO A 109 -13.28 -17.48 -11.29
CA PRO A 109 -12.76 -17.80 -12.62
C PRO A 109 -13.64 -17.21 -13.74
N GLY A 110 -13.01 -16.53 -14.70
CA GLY A 110 -13.68 -15.88 -15.82
C GLY A 110 -14.25 -14.49 -15.54
N VAL A 111 -14.04 -13.90 -14.34
CA VAL A 111 -14.48 -12.53 -14.02
C VAL A 111 -13.81 -11.47 -14.91
N ALA A 112 -12.57 -11.73 -15.34
CA ALA A 112 -11.82 -10.99 -16.34
C ALA A 112 -11.05 -11.98 -17.22
N LYS A 113 -10.62 -11.57 -18.43
CA LYS A 113 -9.75 -12.43 -19.25
C LYS A 113 -8.38 -12.60 -18.63
N GLN A 114 -7.84 -11.53 -18.04
CA GLN A 114 -6.57 -11.55 -17.33
C GLN A 114 -6.65 -10.69 -16.06
N VAL A 115 -6.03 -11.17 -14.99
CA VAL A 115 -5.88 -10.45 -13.72
C VAL A 115 -4.41 -10.51 -13.34
N PHE A 116 -3.85 -9.38 -12.91
CA PHE A 116 -2.50 -9.33 -12.37
C PHE A 116 -2.46 -8.39 -11.17
N HIS A 117 -1.85 -8.84 -10.07
CA HIS A 117 -1.79 -8.08 -8.83
C HIS A 117 -0.34 -7.91 -8.36
N LEU A 118 0.12 -6.66 -8.27
CA LEU A 118 1.35 -6.30 -7.58
C LEU A 118 1.10 -6.06 -6.10
N THR A 119 1.86 -6.68 -5.22
CA THR A 119 1.71 -6.54 -3.75
C THR A 119 2.99 -6.00 -3.11
N ALA A 120 2.82 -5.26 -2.01
CA ALA A 120 3.91 -4.65 -1.27
C ALA A 120 4.52 -5.64 -0.27
N MET A 121 5.78 -6.01 -0.52
CA MET A 121 6.55 -6.97 0.28
C MET A 121 6.96 -6.44 1.66
N HIS A 122 7.17 -5.13 1.80
CA HIS A 122 7.64 -4.48 3.04
C HIS A 122 6.55 -3.61 3.70
N GLU A 123 5.32 -3.63 3.20
CA GLU A 123 4.18 -3.04 3.91
C GLU A 123 3.88 -3.90 5.13
N CYS A 124 3.78 -3.29 6.31
CA CYS A 124 3.56 -4.01 7.57
C CYS A 124 2.73 -3.21 8.57
N ARG A 125 1.99 -2.17 8.12
CA ARG A 125 1.07 -1.44 8.99
C ARG A 125 -0.15 -2.29 9.31
N TYR A 126 -0.57 -2.18 10.55
CA TYR A 126 -1.76 -2.84 11.07
C TYR A 126 -3.04 -2.53 10.27
N ASN A 127 -3.22 -1.29 9.84
CA ASN A 127 -4.42 -0.85 9.11
C ASN A 127 -4.39 -1.15 7.59
N PHE A 128 -3.34 -1.81 7.09
CA PHE A 128 -3.12 -2.02 5.66
C PHE A 128 -3.06 -3.51 5.31
N CYS A 129 -4.03 -4.30 5.77
CA CYS A 129 -4.07 -5.73 5.46
C CYS A 129 -4.22 -5.99 3.96
N LEU A 130 -3.43 -6.92 3.43
CA LEU A 130 -3.49 -7.30 2.02
C LEU A 130 -4.69 -8.20 1.76
N ASN A 131 -5.42 -7.98 0.67
CA ASN A 131 -6.37 -8.95 0.14
C ASN A 131 -5.76 -9.63 -1.09
N SER A 132 -5.15 -10.80 -0.89
CA SER A 132 -4.42 -11.53 -1.92
C SER A 132 -5.36 -12.16 -2.95
N VAL A 133 -4.89 -12.28 -4.18
CA VAL A 133 -5.56 -13.02 -5.27
C VAL A 133 -4.80 -14.27 -5.70
N LYS A 134 -3.66 -14.55 -5.06
CA LYS A 134 -2.66 -15.56 -5.45
C LYS A 134 -3.19 -16.98 -5.62
N GLU A 135 -4.27 -17.33 -4.93
CA GLU A 135 -4.90 -18.66 -5.04
C GLU A 135 -5.52 -18.93 -6.41
N GLN A 136 -5.94 -17.88 -7.11
CA GLN A 136 -6.71 -18.00 -8.36
C GLN A 136 -6.11 -17.20 -9.51
N TRP A 137 -5.32 -16.17 -9.22
CA TRP A 137 -4.83 -15.23 -10.21
C TRP A 137 -3.35 -14.93 -10.01
N PRO A 138 -2.61 -14.60 -11.09
CA PRO A 138 -1.24 -14.12 -11.01
C PRO A 138 -1.05 -12.96 -10.02
N GLU A 139 -0.17 -13.15 -9.06
CA GLU A 139 0.22 -12.15 -8.06
C GLU A 139 1.74 -12.14 -7.90
N LEU A 140 2.33 -10.95 -7.92
CA LEU A 140 3.76 -10.75 -7.66
C LEU A 140 3.95 -9.82 -6.47
N SER A 141 4.60 -10.36 -5.44
CA SER A 141 5.11 -9.56 -4.32
C SER A 141 6.41 -8.88 -4.73
N LEU A 142 6.39 -7.55 -4.79
CA LEU A 142 7.52 -6.74 -5.18
C LEU A 142 8.07 -6.02 -3.94
N PRO A 143 9.40 -5.88 -3.78
CA PRO A 143 10.01 -5.05 -2.74
C PRO A 143 9.30 -3.69 -2.67
N GLY A 144 8.97 -3.19 -1.48
CA GLY A 144 8.34 -1.87 -1.33
C GLY A 144 7.27 -1.86 -0.24
N ALA A 145 7.01 -0.68 0.32
CA ALA A 145 5.80 -0.40 1.08
C ALA A 145 4.61 -0.10 0.15
N HIS A 146 3.43 0.12 0.72
CA HIS A 146 2.18 0.28 -0.03
C HIS A 146 2.25 1.29 -1.19
N ALA A 147 2.74 2.50 -0.91
CA ALA A 147 2.83 3.56 -1.92
C ALA A 147 4.12 3.50 -2.76
N ASP A 148 5.09 2.64 -2.38
CA ASP A 148 6.20 2.30 -3.27
C ASP A 148 5.73 1.41 -4.43
N ILE A 149 4.62 0.67 -4.24
CA ILE A 149 4.01 -0.16 -5.28
C ILE A 149 2.95 0.61 -6.07
N GLY A 150 2.06 1.32 -5.38
CA GLY A 150 0.95 2.04 -6.03
C GLY A 150 1.24 3.47 -6.46
N GLY A 151 2.38 4.03 -6.04
CA GLY A 151 2.66 5.46 -6.13
C GLY A 151 1.98 6.28 -5.03
N GLY A 152 2.43 7.52 -4.86
CA GLY A 152 1.84 8.49 -3.93
C GLY A 152 2.82 9.19 -3.00
N TYR A 153 4.07 8.73 -2.91
CA TYR A 153 5.14 9.48 -2.24
C TYR A 153 5.60 10.66 -3.09
N ASN A 154 6.00 11.73 -2.42
CA ASN A 154 6.66 12.86 -3.09
C ASN A 154 7.98 12.41 -3.73
N PRO A 155 8.51 13.12 -4.74
CA PRO A 155 9.78 12.78 -5.38
C PRO A 155 10.93 12.52 -4.39
N GLN A 156 10.91 13.24 -3.26
CA GLN A 156 11.82 13.06 -2.16
C GLN A 156 11.11 13.39 -0.84
N GLU A 157 11.33 12.57 0.19
CA GLU A 157 10.77 12.77 1.54
C GLU A 157 11.86 12.62 2.60
N GLU A 158 11.75 13.40 3.67
CA GLU A 158 12.50 13.19 4.90
C GLU A 158 11.67 12.32 5.84
N GLU A 159 12.21 11.18 6.21
CA GLU A 159 11.63 10.30 7.22
C GLU A 159 12.31 10.57 8.55
N TYR A 160 11.53 10.92 9.56
CA TYR A 160 11.93 10.90 10.97
C TYR A 160 10.85 10.15 11.76
N LEU A 161 11.15 8.90 12.10
CA LEU A 161 10.15 7.91 12.48
C LEU A 161 10.51 7.23 13.79
N PHE A 162 9.54 7.05 14.67
CA PHE A 162 9.67 6.16 15.83
C PHE A 162 9.46 4.70 15.39
N LEU A 163 10.52 3.90 15.41
CA LEU A 163 10.45 2.46 15.15
C LEU A 163 10.12 1.65 16.40
N SER A 164 10.17 2.26 17.58
CA SER A 164 9.56 1.67 18.78
C SER A 164 8.57 2.62 19.42
N ARG A 165 7.54 2.07 20.05
CA ARG A 165 6.53 2.86 20.73
C ARG A 165 7.20 3.67 21.85
N PRO A 166 7.12 5.01 21.85
CA PRO A 166 7.68 5.82 22.92
C PRO A 166 7.13 5.38 24.28
N ALA A 167 8.05 5.06 25.19
CA ALA A 167 7.74 4.63 26.55
C ALA A 167 8.23 5.68 27.54
N VAL A 168 7.51 5.83 28.66
CA VAL A 168 7.77 6.85 29.66
C VAL A 168 7.82 6.23 31.04
N GLU A 169 8.80 6.66 31.84
CA GLU A 169 9.01 6.25 33.22
C GLU A 169 9.26 7.48 34.11
N THR A 170 8.79 7.46 35.35
CA THR A 170 9.09 8.51 36.34
C THR A 170 10.01 7.93 37.41
N VAL A 171 11.19 8.52 37.56
CA VAL A 171 12.25 8.09 38.47
C VAL A 171 12.69 9.24 39.37
N LEU A 172 13.51 8.95 40.39
CA LEU A 172 14.19 9.99 41.16
C LEU A 172 15.14 10.79 40.25
N ALA A 173 15.33 12.07 40.55
CA ALA A 173 16.08 12.99 39.68
C ALA A 173 17.54 12.54 39.43
N ASP A 174 18.15 11.89 40.42
CA ASP A 174 19.54 11.41 40.41
C ASP A 174 19.76 10.12 39.62
N VAL A 175 18.71 9.36 39.30
CA VAL A 175 18.80 8.12 38.51
C VAL A 175 19.27 8.44 37.09
N PRO A 176 20.40 7.91 36.59
CA PRO A 176 20.85 8.16 35.22
C PRO A 176 19.83 7.67 34.18
N THR A 177 19.69 8.39 33.07
CA THR A 177 18.73 8.07 31.99
C THR A 177 18.96 6.66 31.44
N GLU A 178 20.22 6.27 31.29
CA GLU A 178 20.65 4.96 30.79
C GLU A 178 20.29 3.83 31.75
N ALA A 179 20.12 4.12 33.04
CA ALA A 179 19.73 3.14 34.05
C ALA A 179 18.20 2.91 34.11
N THR A 180 17.41 3.72 33.39
CA THR A 180 15.95 3.57 33.38
C THR A 180 15.49 2.33 32.61
N GLY A 181 14.39 1.74 33.05
CA GLY A 181 13.81 0.57 32.38
C GLY A 181 13.34 0.88 30.96
N VAL A 182 12.84 2.10 30.71
CA VAL A 182 12.42 2.54 29.36
C VAL A 182 13.59 2.67 28.39
N TYR A 183 14.75 3.16 28.84
CA TYR A 183 15.94 3.22 28.02
C TYR A 183 16.46 1.82 27.67
N GLN A 184 16.61 0.96 28.68
CA GLN A 184 17.08 -0.42 28.49
C GLN A 184 16.15 -1.20 27.55
N LYS A 185 14.83 -1.00 27.67
CA LYS A 185 13.86 -1.58 26.74
C LYS A 185 14.05 -1.07 25.31
N ALA A 186 14.29 0.23 25.12
CA ALA A 186 14.52 0.79 23.79
C ALA A 186 15.82 0.26 23.16
N VAL A 187 16.87 0.05 23.94
CA VAL A 187 18.12 -0.59 23.49
C VAL A 187 17.86 -2.01 22.98
N LEU A 188 17.16 -2.84 23.76
CA LEU A 188 16.80 -4.21 23.33
C LEU A 188 15.94 -4.20 22.07
N GLN A 189 15.03 -3.24 21.93
CA GLN A 189 14.25 -3.07 20.70
C GLN A 189 15.15 -2.70 19.52
N ALA A 190 16.13 -1.81 19.70
CA ALA A 190 17.07 -1.43 18.65
C ALA A 190 17.90 -2.62 18.13
N GLU A 191 18.24 -3.57 19.00
CA GLU A 191 18.97 -4.80 18.62
C GLU A 191 18.10 -5.77 17.79
N THR A 192 16.79 -5.79 18.04
CA THR A 192 15.86 -6.71 17.35
C THR A 192 15.37 -6.17 16.02
N LEU A 193 15.22 -4.84 15.88
CA LEU A 193 14.66 -4.21 14.67
C LEU A 193 15.32 -4.63 13.34
N PRO A 194 16.67 -4.75 13.24
CA PRO A 194 17.33 -5.22 12.02
C PRO A 194 17.01 -6.67 11.60
N HIS A 195 16.43 -7.47 12.48
CA HIS A 195 16.07 -8.85 12.19
C HIS A 195 14.69 -8.99 11.55
N TYR A 196 13.87 -7.94 11.55
CA TYR A 196 12.59 -7.95 10.85
C TYR A 196 12.80 -7.78 9.36
N PHE A 197 12.27 -8.72 8.58
CA PHE A 197 12.35 -8.71 7.11
C PHE A 197 11.84 -7.40 6.50
N ALA A 198 10.76 -6.84 7.04
CA ALA A 198 10.20 -5.57 6.57
C ALA A 198 11.16 -4.37 6.71
N LEU A 199 12.10 -4.42 7.66
CA LEU A 199 13.00 -3.30 7.98
C LEU A 199 14.44 -3.53 7.51
N ALA A 200 14.91 -4.78 7.51
CA ALA A 200 16.31 -5.10 7.24
C ALA A 200 16.88 -4.41 5.97
N PRO A 201 16.19 -4.39 4.81
CA PRO A 201 16.74 -3.76 3.61
C PRO A 201 16.85 -2.23 3.70
N MET A 202 15.96 -1.55 4.43
CA MET A 202 15.91 -0.08 4.47
C MET A 202 16.83 0.54 5.52
N LEU A 203 17.11 -0.15 6.63
CA LEU A 203 17.88 0.43 7.74
C LEU A 203 19.28 0.94 7.36
N PRO A 204 20.06 0.29 6.46
CA PRO A 204 21.38 0.79 6.05
C PRO A 204 21.34 2.16 5.34
N SER A 205 20.19 2.58 4.83
CA SER A 205 20.03 3.87 4.15
C SER A 205 19.78 5.06 5.08
N GLY A 206 19.72 4.83 6.40
CA GLY A 206 19.43 5.85 7.38
C GLY A 206 20.18 5.67 8.69
N VAL A 207 19.83 6.52 9.66
CA VAL A 207 20.41 6.50 11.00
C VAL A 207 19.36 6.03 11.98
N MET A 208 19.54 4.83 12.52
CA MET A 208 18.74 4.31 13.62
C MET A 208 19.47 4.55 14.95
N LYS A 209 18.77 5.10 15.95
CA LYS A 209 19.33 5.35 17.29
C LYS A 209 18.25 5.31 18.36
N VAL A 210 18.67 5.10 19.61
CA VAL A 210 17.82 5.30 20.77
C VAL A 210 17.84 6.78 21.13
N GLU A 211 16.67 7.41 21.13
CA GLU A 211 16.51 8.79 21.58
C GLU A 211 15.79 8.85 22.92
N THR A 212 16.13 9.88 23.69
CA THR A 212 15.54 10.11 25.01
C THR A 212 15.10 11.56 25.16
N ASN A 213 14.08 11.77 25.99
CA ASN A 213 13.65 13.09 26.42
C ASN A 213 13.40 13.06 27.93
N THR A 214 13.84 14.09 28.64
CA THR A 214 13.72 14.18 30.10
C THR A 214 12.91 15.42 30.47
N ASP A 215 11.85 15.22 31.26
CA ASP A 215 11.07 16.28 31.86
C ASP A 215 11.31 16.32 33.37
N GLU A 216 11.96 17.39 33.83
CA GLU A 216 12.25 17.63 35.25
C GLU A 216 11.09 18.34 35.98
N ARG A 217 10.04 18.77 35.27
CA ARG A 217 8.87 19.45 35.85
C ARG A 217 7.86 18.45 36.44
N VAL A 218 8.35 17.53 37.25
CA VAL A 218 7.55 16.49 37.91
C VAL A 218 7.43 16.82 39.39
N SER A 219 6.21 16.73 39.93
CA SER A 219 5.99 16.92 41.36
C SER A 219 6.85 15.95 42.18
N PRO A 220 7.48 16.41 43.28
CA PRO A 220 8.19 15.56 44.21
C PRO A 220 7.31 14.42 44.76
N ASP A 221 7.93 13.37 45.30
CA ASP A 221 7.18 12.36 46.03
C ASP A 221 6.63 12.87 47.37
N HIS A 222 5.89 12.01 48.08
CA HIS A 222 5.32 12.33 49.40
C HIS A 222 6.41 12.61 50.46
N LEU A 223 7.67 12.25 50.20
CA LEU A 223 8.82 12.47 51.07
C LEU A 223 9.62 13.73 50.66
N GLY A 224 9.22 14.44 49.61
CA GLY A 224 9.88 15.64 49.10
C GLY A 224 11.05 15.36 48.15
N ASN A 225 11.29 14.12 47.74
CA ASN A 225 12.37 13.79 46.81
C ASN A 225 12.05 14.28 45.40
N ALA A 226 13.01 14.95 44.77
CA ALA A 226 12.91 15.42 43.40
C ALA A 226 12.78 14.23 42.43
N LYS A 227 11.91 14.38 41.43
CA LYS A 227 11.63 13.38 40.40
C LYS A 227 11.85 13.96 39.02
N LYS A 228 12.11 13.06 38.07
CA LYS A 228 12.10 13.36 36.64
C LYS A 228 11.34 12.29 35.88
N ARG A 229 10.88 12.65 34.69
CA ARG A 229 10.19 11.75 33.78
C ARG A 229 11.05 11.56 32.54
N VAL A 230 11.41 10.32 32.28
CA VAL A 230 12.26 9.94 31.14
C VAL A 230 11.38 9.25 30.11
N ALA A 231 11.45 9.72 28.87
CA ALA A 231 10.90 9.06 27.70
C ALA A 231 12.05 8.46 26.88
N ALA A 232 11.85 7.27 26.32
CA ALA A 232 12.82 6.63 25.43
C ALA A 232 12.11 5.89 24.29
N ALA A 233 12.72 5.90 23.11
CA ALA A 233 12.24 5.21 21.92
C ALA A 233 13.38 4.98 20.90
N VAL A 234 13.18 4.06 19.97
CA VAL A 234 14.06 3.92 18.80
C VAL A 234 13.54 4.82 17.69
N THR A 235 14.40 5.66 17.14
CA THR A 235 14.11 6.55 16.00
C THR A 235 14.92 6.13 14.78
N PHE A 236 14.39 6.41 13.60
CA PHE A 236 15.05 6.23 12.31
C PHE A 236 14.90 7.50 11.48
N GLN A 237 16.03 8.03 10.99
CA GLN A 237 16.06 9.23 10.15
C GLN A 237 16.77 8.97 8.83
N ARG A 238 16.17 9.41 7.72
CA ARG A 238 16.83 9.43 6.40
C ARG A 238 16.09 10.32 5.39
N ILE A 239 16.67 10.41 4.20
CA ILE A 239 16.03 10.97 3.01
C ILE A 239 15.82 9.84 2.00
N VAL A 240 14.64 9.75 1.42
CA VAL A 240 14.24 8.69 0.48
C VAL A 240 13.57 9.30 -0.75
N SER A 241 13.78 8.70 -1.92
CA SER A 241 13.10 9.10 -3.17
C SER A 241 12.02 8.10 -3.56
N ASN A 242 11.05 8.54 -4.38
CA ASN A 242 9.96 7.69 -4.87
C ASN A 242 10.30 6.87 -6.12
N ASP A 243 11.57 6.77 -6.51
CA ASP A 243 11.99 6.20 -7.79
C ASP A 243 11.58 4.74 -7.97
N TRP A 244 11.43 3.98 -6.86
CA TRP A 244 10.99 2.60 -6.93
C TRP A 244 9.55 2.44 -7.45
N SER A 245 8.67 3.41 -7.20
CA SER A 245 7.30 3.39 -7.72
C SER A 245 7.24 3.45 -9.24
N LYS A 246 8.28 4.00 -9.88
CA LYS A 246 8.42 4.03 -11.35
C LYS A 246 8.74 2.64 -11.90
N VAL A 247 9.51 1.83 -11.16
CA VAL A 247 9.74 0.41 -11.48
C VAL A 247 8.44 -0.38 -11.35
N ALA A 248 7.70 -0.21 -10.25
CA ALA A 248 6.41 -0.88 -10.06
C ALA A 248 5.39 -0.52 -11.16
N LEU A 249 5.32 0.77 -11.53
CA LEU A 249 4.52 1.24 -12.66
C LEU A 249 4.94 0.59 -13.98
N ARG A 250 6.24 0.55 -14.26
CA ARG A 250 6.79 -0.07 -15.48
C ARG A 250 6.44 -1.57 -15.56
N VAL A 251 6.49 -2.25 -14.42
CA VAL A 251 6.13 -3.67 -14.31
C VAL A 251 4.66 -3.88 -14.71
N MET A 252 3.74 -3.14 -14.12
CA MET A 252 2.32 -3.24 -14.47
C MET A 252 2.08 -2.87 -15.93
N TYR A 253 2.72 -1.81 -16.42
CA TYR A 253 2.61 -1.35 -17.81
C TYR A 253 2.98 -2.47 -18.80
N GLU A 254 4.11 -3.15 -18.60
CA GLU A 254 4.55 -4.22 -19.51
C GLU A 254 3.65 -5.47 -19.43
N VAL A 255 3.21 -5.88 -18.23
CA VAL A 255 2.28 -7.01 -18.08
C VAL A 255 0.92 -6.71 -18.70
N ALA A 256 0.39 -5.51 -18.47
CA ALA A 256 -0.88 -5.08 -19.06
C ALA A 256 -0.81 -5.04 -20.60
N LYS A 257 0.32 -4.58 -21.18
CA LYS A 257 0.54 -4.65 -22.63
C LYS A 257 0.59 -6.08 -23.15
N GLU A 258 1.23 -6.98 -22.43
CA GLU A 258 1.24 -8.42 -22.76
C GLU A 258 -0.18 -9.01 -22.72
N ALA A 259 -1.04 -8.52 -21.84
CA ALA A 259 -2.47 -8.85 -21.79
C ALA A 259 -3.34 -8.18 -22.87
N GLY A 260 -2.74 -7.34 -23.73
CA GLY A 260 -3.40 -6.65 -24.84
C GLY A 260 -3.92 -5.24 -24.53
N VAL A 261 -3.60 -4.67 -23.36
CA VAL A 261 -3.95 -3.28 -23.05
C VAL A 261 -3.17 -2.32 -23.94
N VAL A 262 -3.88 -1.36 -24.53
CA VAL A 262 -3.29 -0.35 -25.41
C VAL A 262 -2.93 0.87 -24.58
N PHE A 263 -1.64 1.15 -24.48
CA PHE A 263 -1.11 2.38 -23.91
C PHE A 263 -0.30 3.16 -24.94
N ASP A 264 -0.25 4.47 -24.74
CA ASP A 264 0.80 5.29 -25.34
C ASP A 264 2.18 4.82 -24.85
N ALA A 265 3.22 5.18 -25.61
CA ALA A 265 4.59 4.96 -25.16
C ALA A 265 4.86 5.78 -23.89
N MET A 266 5.46 5.15 -22.87
CA MET A 266 5.93 5.87 -21.70
C MET A 266 7.00 6.88 -22.13
N GLN A 267 6.85 8.13 -21.69
CA GLN A 267 7.78 9.19 -22.03
C GLN A 267 9.11 9.03 -21.29
N GLU A 268 10.22 9.39 -21.94
CA GLU A 268 11.54 9.46 -21.31
C GLU A 268 11.68 10.81 -20.59
N ASN A 269 11.10 10.92 -19.40
CA ASN A 269 11.19 12.11 -18.55
C ASN A 269 11.39 11.72 -17.07
N ASN A 270 11.63 12.72 -16.23
CA ASN A 270 11.93 12.53 -14.81
C ASN A 270 10.80 11.86 -14.01
N ASP A 271 9.56 11.89 -14.50
CA ASP A 271 8.41 11.27 -13.83
C ASP A 271 8.41 9.74 -14.01
N TYR A 272 9.08 9.24 -15.04
CA TYR A 272 9.12 7.80 -15.39
C TYR A 272 10.53 7.19 -15.37
N SER A 273 11.58 8.00 -15.27
CA SER A 273 12.97 7.53 -15.18
C SER A 273 13.40 7.25 -13.74
N TRP A 274 14.16 6.18 -13.54
CA TRP A 274 14.82 5.83 -12.28
C TRP A 274 16.36 5.91 -12.40
N PRO A 275 17.10 5.92 -11.28
CA PRO A 275 18.56 5.89 -11.29
C PRO A 275 19.13 4.62 -11.94
N THR A 276 20.26 4.74 -12.63
CA THR A 276 20.87 3.64 -13.41
C THR A 276 21.25 2.42 -12.56
N GLU A 277 21.48 2.59 -11.25
CA GLU A 277 21.70 1.45 -10.35
C GLU A 277 20.50 0.50 -10.25
N LEU A 278 19.29 0.98 -10.60
CA LEU A 278 18.07 0.18 -10.65
C LEU A 278 17.83 -0.50 -12.00
N ASP A 279 18.64 -0.26 -13.03
CA ASP A 279 18.36 -0.79 -14.38
C ASP A 279 18.30 -2.31 -14.43
N ALA A 280 19.34 -2.99 -13.91
CA ALA A 280 19.39 -4.45 -13.86
C ALA A 280 18.28 -5.03 -12.96
N ILE A 281 17.98 -4.34 -11.85
CA ILE A 281 16.93 -4.71 -10.90
C ILE A 281 15.56 -4.59 -11.56
N CYS A 282 15.32 -3.53 -12.33
CA CYS A 282 14.09 -3.34 -13.10
C CYS A 282 13.92 -4.45 -14.15
N GLN A 283 14.98 -4.82 -14.88
CA GLN A 283 14.90 -5.93 -15.84
C GLN A 283 14.54 -7.24 -15.14
N LYS A 284 15.09 -7.48 -13.95
CA LYS A 284 14.74 -8.65 -13.13
C LYS A 284 13.29 -8.59 -12.62
N ALA A 285 12.81 -7.44 -12.16
CA ALA A 285 11.42 -7.23 -11.76
C ALA A 285 10.45 -7.51 -12.92
N LEU A 286 10.78 -7.04 -14.13
CA LEU A 286 10.02 -7.31 -15.34
C LEU A 286 10.00 -8.80 -15.69
N SER A 287 11.15 -9.48 -15.59
CA SER A 287 11.23 -10.93 -15.80
C SER A 287 10.38 -11.70 -14.79
N GLN A 288 10.46 -11.32 -13.50
CA GLN A 288 9.63 -11.89 -12.44
C GLN A 288 8.14 -11.72 -12.73
N ALA A 289 7.73 -10.54 -13.18
CA ALA A 289 6.33 -10.24 -13.46
C ALA A 289 5.80 -11.02 -14.66
N LYS A 290 6.57 -11.11 -15.76
CA LYS A 290 6.20 -11.92 -16.92
C LYS A 290 6.07 -13.40 -16.58
N ASN A 291 7.00 -13.92 -15.79
CA ASN A 291 6.93 -15.30 -15.32
C ASN A 291 5.72 -15.52 -14.41
N ALA A 292 5.49 -14.65 -13.42
CA ALA A 292 4.32 -14.74 -12.54
C ALA A 292 3.00 -14.67 -13.32
N PHE A 293 2.92 -13.76 -14.30
CA PHE A 293 1.77 -13.62 -15.20
C PHE A 293 1.49 -14.90 -16.01
N ASN A 294 2.55 -15.59 -16.44
CA ASN A 294 2.46 -16.83 -17.20
C ASN A 294 2.47 -18.11 -16.32
N GLY A 295 2.39 -17.98 -14.99
CA GLY A 295 2.37 -19.11 -14.06
C GLY A 295 3.72 -19.83 -13.88
N ALA A 296 4.83 -19.17 -14.23
CA ALA A 296 6.19 -19.68 -14.09
C ALA A 296 6.89 -19.13 -12.83
N ASN A 297 7.79 -19.93 -12.27
CA ASN A 297 8.63 -19.51 -11.15
C ASN A 297 9.75 -18.57 -11.59
N SER A 298 10.17 -17.68 -10.69
CA SER A 298 11.28 -16.76 -10.92
C SER A 298 12.30 -16.78 -9.80
N LEU A 299 13.53 -16.42 -10.14
CA LEU A 299 14.57 -16.15 -9.16
C LEU A 299 14.19 -14.92 -8.33
N GLN A 300 14.26 -15.05 -7.01
CA GLN A 300 14.05 -13.96 -6.07
C GLN A 300 15.18 -12.92 -6.16
N PHE A 301 14.94 -11.72 -5.63
CA PHE A 301 16.01 -10.75 -5.47
C PHE A 301 17.07 -11.27 -4.49
N SER A 302 18.34 -11.04 -4.80
CA SER A 302 19.45 -11.33 -3.89
C SER A 302 19.46 -10.33 -2.74
N SER A 303 20.20 -10.62 -1.68
CA SER A 303 20.38 -9.69 -0.56
C SER A 303 21.00 -8.35 -1.01
N ASP A 304 21.94 -8.38 -1.95
CA ASP A 304 22.58 -7.16 -2.46
C ASP A 304 21.62 -6.31 -3.30
N GLU A 305 20.76 -6.96 -4.10
CA GLU A 305 19.69 -6.28 -4.82
C GLU A 305 18.68 -5.69 -3.83
N LEU A 306 18.24 -6.43 -2.81
CA LEU A 306 17.34 -5.93 -1.77
C LEU A 306 17.93 -4.75 -1.00
N ASN A 307 19.22 -4.77 -0.67
CA ASN A 307 19.90 -3.65 -0.03
C ASN A 307 19.96 -2.41 -0.95
N THR A 308 20.13 -2.62 -2.26
CA THR A 308 20.08 -1.52 -3.24
C THR A 308 18.67 -0.94 -3.34
N ILE A 309 17.65 -1.80 -3.40
CA ILE A 309 16.24 -1.40 -3.42
C ILE A 309 15.84 -0.70 -2.12
N GLY A 310 16.39 -1.14 -0.98
CA GLY A 310 16.12 -0.60 0.35
C GLY A 310 16.36 0.90 0.51
N LYS A 311 17.25 1.47 -0.33
CA LYS A 311 17.45 2.94 -0.43
C LYS A 311 16.20 3.69 -0.88
N TYR A 312 15.27 3.01 -1.55
CA TYR A 312 14.07 3.56 -2.19
C TYR A 312 12.76 3.05 -1.55
N ILE A 313 12.83 2.12 -0.59
CA ILE A 313 11.64 1.59 0.10
C ILE A 313 11.33 2.48 1.28
N HIS A 314 10.18 3.16 1.30
CA HIS A 314 9.73 3.98 2.41
C HIS A 314 9.37 3.14 3.64
N CYS A 315 9.64 3.68 4.83
CA CYS A 315 9.27 3.05 6.10
C CYS A 315 7.84 3.47 6.47
N SER A 316 6.85 2.81 5.87
CA SER A 316 5.45 3.18 6.06
C SER A 316 4.94 2.95 7.48
N ALA A 317 5.46 1.93 8.18
CA ALA A 317 5.05 1.57 9.54
C ALA A 317 5.91 2.25 10.60
N ASN A 318 5.28 2.98 11.52
CA ASN A 318 5.95 3.71 12.59
C ASN A 318 4.99 4.06 13.74
N TRP A 319 5.58 4.43 14.88
CA TRP A 319 4.91 4.86 16.09
C TRP A 319 4.85 6.40 16.21
N ASN A 320 4.82 7.14 15.10
CA ASN A 320 4.60 8.59 15.18
C ASN A 320 3.15 8.85 15.57
N ALA A 321 2.95 9.75 16.53
CA ALA A 321 1.63 10.20 16.94
C ALA A 321 1.06 11.20 15.91
N VAL A 322 -0.20 11.03 15.53
CA VAL A 322 -0.96 11.97 14.73
C VAL A 322 -1.88 12.75 15.66
N ASP A 323 -1.68 14.07 15.76
CA ASP A 323 -2.59 14.95 16.49
C ASP A 323 -3.69 15.48 15.54
N TYR A 324 -4.89 14.92 15.67
CA TYR A 324 -6.04 15.30 14.85
C TYR A 324 -6.61 16.71 15.14
N HIS A 325 -6.20 17.37 16.23
CA HIS A 325 -6.60 18.76 16.50
C HIS A 325 -5.77 19.77 15.69
N LEU A 326 -4.59 19.39 15.24
CA LEU A 326 -3.74 20.17 14.33
C LEU A 326 -3.86 19.57 12.92
N LYS A 327 -4.98 19.82 12.25
CA LYS A 327 -5.12 19.55 10.80
C LYS A 327 -3.96 20.22 10.06
N ASN A 328 -2.92 19.43 9.75
CA ASN A 328 -1.83 19.63 8.78
C ASN A 328 -0.40 19.39 9.29
N ASN A 329 -0.15 18.96 10.54
CA ASN A 329 1.22 18.66 10.98
C ASN A 329 1.34 17.30 11.69
N ILE A 330 2.28 16.46 11.23
CA ILE A 330 2.79 15.33 12.01
C ILE A 330 3.63 15.93 13.13
N SER A 331 3.17 15.82 14.38
CA SER A 331 3.93 16.34 15.52
C SER A 331 4.87 15.27 16.05
N SER A 332 6.16 15.58 16.14
CA SER A 332 7.17 14.79 16.85
C SER A 332 6.96 14.77 18.39
N ALA A 333 5.93 15.44 18.89
CA ALA A 333 5.56 15.50 20.29
C ALA A 333 4.42 14.53 20.61
N VAL A 334 4.62 13.66 21.60
CA VAL A 334 3.62 12.67 22.02
C VAL A 334 2.70 13.27 23.08
N SER A 335 1.47 13.62 22.70
CA SER A 335 0.38 13.87 23.65
C SER A 335 -0.16 12.53 24.19
N SER A 336 -0.40 12.47 25.50
CA SER A 336 -0.74 11.25 26.24
C SER A 336 -2.21 10.81 26.14
N SER A 337 -3.00 11.37 25.22
CA SER A 337 -4.43 11.08 25.12
C SER A 337 -4.79 10.13 23.98
N LYS A 338 -5.28 8.95 24.39
CA LYS A 338 -6.13 7.98 23.67
C LYS A 338 -5.50 7.21 22.49
N THR A 339 -5.88 5.94 22.42
CA THR A 339 -5.51 4.84 21.52
C THR A 339 -5.60 5.13 20.00
N PHE A 340 -5.91 6.35 19.59
CA PHE A 340 -6.06 6.80 18.21
C PHE A 340 -4.83 7.54 17.64
N SER A 341 -3.72 7.64 18.38
CA SER A 341 -2.57 8.44 17.94
C SER A 341 -1.66 7.76 16.90
N PHE A 342 -1.56 6.42 16.84
CA PHE A 342 -0.57 5.73 16.00
C PHE A 342 -1.21 5.08 14.76
N VAL A 343 -1.65 5.90 13.81
CA VAL A 343 -2.35 5.46 12.59
C VAL A 343 -1.49 4.53 11.73
N ASN A 344 -0.18 4.76 11.73
CA ASN A 344 0.79 4.00 10.95
C ASN A 344 1.49 2.91 11.77
N ARG A 345 0.95 2.50 12.94
CA ARG A 345 1.63 1.48 13.75
C ARG A 345 1.88 0.19 12.96
N PRO A 346 3.03 -0.47 13.16
CA PRO A 346 3.25 -1.80 12.62
C PRO A 346 2.22 -2.78 13.19
N ASP A 347 1.95 -3.81 12.40
CA ASP A 347 1.28 -5.03 12.82
C ASP A 347 2.23 -5.86 13.71
N GLU A 348 1.73 -6.96 14.28
CA GLU A 348 2.53 -7.81 15.16
C GLU A 348 3.78 -8.34 14.44
N ASN A 349 4.93 -8.25 15.12
CA ASN A 349 6.24 -8.67 14.58
C ASN A 349 6.62 -8.03 13.23
N TRP A 350 6.07 -6.86 12.88
CA TRP A 350 6.30 -6.21 11.59
C TRP A 350 5.89 -7.09 10.40
N THR A 351 4.94 -8.00 10.61
CA THR A 351 4.43 -8.91 9.58
C THR A 351 3.02 -8.51 9.22
N ARG A 352 2.80 -8.23 7.94
CA ARG A 352 1.49 -7.83 7.43
C ARG A 352 0.48 -8.95 7.52
N THR A 353 -0.71 -8.64 8.02
CA THR A 353 -1.87 -9.53 7.85
C THR A 353 -2.29 -9.63 6.37
N VAL A 354 -2.46 -10.86 5.87
CA VAL A 354 -2.91 -11.16 4.50
C VAL A 354 -4.20 -11.96 4.56
N TYR A 355 -5.20 -11.56 3.77
CA TYR A 355 -6.46 -12.27 3.60
C TYR A 355 -6.50 -13.01 2.27
N ASP A 356 -6.99 -14.24 2.30
CA ASP A 356 -7.30 -15.02 1.11
C ASP A 356 -8.55 -14.50 0.37
N MET A 357 -8.91 -15.17 -0.73
CA MET A 357 -10.07 -14.81 -1.54
C MET A 357 -11.42 -15.06 -0.87
N ALA A 358 -11.44 -15.86 0.19
CA ALA A 358 -12.60 -16.14 1.03
C ALA A 358 -12.69 -15.20 2.25
N GLY A 359 -11.71 -14.32 2.46
CA GLY A 359 -11.64 -13.40 3.59
C GLY A 359 -11.09 -14.02 4.87
N ASN A 360 -10.42 -15.18 4.79
CA ASN A 360 -9.74 -15.76 5.95
C ASN A 360 -8.31 -15.21 6.05
N PRO A 361 -7.82 -14.94 7.26
CA PRO A 361 -6.43 -14.57 7.45
C PRO A 361 -5.51 -15.75 7.13
N GLN A 362 -4.52 -15.51 6.28
CA GLN A 362 -3.41 -16.42 6.01
C GLN A 362 -2.42 -16.30 7.19
N LYS A 363 -2.13 -17.43 7.85
CA LYS A 363 -1.19 -17.51 8.97
C LYS A 363 0.25 -17.67 8.50
#